data_AF-I4WGI6-F1
#
_entry.id   AF-I4WGI6-F1
#
_cell.length_a   1.000
_cell.length_b   1.000
_cell.length_c   1.000
_cell.angle_alpha   90.00
_cell.angle_beta   90.00
_cell.angle_gamma   90.00
#
_symmetry.space_group_name_H-M   'P 1'
#
loop_
_entity.id
_entity.type
_entity.pdbx_description
1 polymer ?
#
loop_
_entity_poly.entity_id
_entity_poly.type
_entity_poly.pdbx_seq_one_letter_code
_entity_poly.pdbx_strand_id
1 'polypeptide(L)' 'MQGMPGMHGKMMGMHMMPATVTEADAKTGIVDVTSDGMTSKVHFPPSAMAHLKAGDKITLQMGFSKP' A
#
# COMPACT_ATOMS: atom_id res chain seq x y z
N MET A 1 27.71 4.87 -17.62
CA MET A 1 26.52 4.67 -16.77
C MET A 1 25.68 3.60 -17.45
N GLN A 2 25.78 2.35 -17.01
CA GLN A 2 25.05 1.23 -17.61
C GLN A 2 23.56 1.35 -17.26
N GLY A 3 22.73 1.50 -18.29
CA GLY A 3 21.28 1.56 -18.16
C GLY A 3 20.75 0.25 -17.59
N MET A 4 20.01 0.35 -16.49
CA MET A 4 19.24 -0.76 -15.93
C MET A 4 18.17 -1.17 -16.95
N PRO A 5 18.19 -2.42 -17.47
CA PRO A 5 17.17 -2.88 -18.38
C PRO A 5 15.85 -3.06 -17.62
N GLY A 6 14.90 -2.17 -17.88
CA GLY A 6 13.46 -2.41 -17.86
C GLY A 6 12.86 -3.14 -16.65
N MET A 7 12.69 -2.43 -15.53
CA MET A 7 11.69 -2.79 -14.48
C MET A 7 10.24 -2.49 -14.92
N HIS A 8 9.91 -2.66 -16.21
CA HIS A 8 8.53 -2.65 -16.70
C HIS A 8 8.11 -4.10 -17.01
N GLY A 9 8.24 -4.98 -16.01
CA GLY A 9 7.40 -6.17 -15.99
C GLY A 9 5.95 -5.71 -16.08
N LYS A 10 5.15 -6.29 -16.97
CA LYS A 10 3.76 -5.87 -17.22
C LYS A 10 2.97 -5.89 -15.92
N MET A 11 2.88 -4.76 -15.22
CA MET A 11 2.08 -4.61 -14.01
C MET A 11 0.62 -4.73 -14.42
N MET A 12 -0.05 -5.75 -13.90
CA MET A 12 -1.45 -6.05 -14.19
C MET A 12 -2.32 -5.58 -13.03
N GLY A 13 -3.53 -5.12 -13.34
CA GLY A 13 -4.52 -4.75 -12.32
C GLY A 13 -4.06 -3.61 -11.41
N MET A 14 -3.39 -2.58 -11.96
CA MET A 14 -3.05 -1.38 -11.19
C MET A 14 -4.34 -0.62 -10.84
N HIS A 15 -4.62 -0.51 -9.55
CA HIS A 15 -5.76 0.21 -9.01
C HIS A 15 -5.32 1.25 -7.98
N MET A 16 -5.93 2.43 -8.07
CA MET A 16 -5.87 3.48 -7.06
C MET A 16 -7.15 3.40 -6.23
N MET A 17 -7.02 3.20 -4.93
CA MET A 17 -8.14 2.95 -4.04
C MET A 17 -8.06 3.91 -2.84
N PRO A 18 -8.96 4.90 -2.72
CA PRO A 18 -9.06 5.75 -1.53
C PRO A 18 -9.39 4.90 -0.30
N ALA A 19 -8.66 5.08 0.79
CA ALA A 19 -8.87 4.31 2.00
C ALA A 19 -8.74 5.21 3.24
N THR A 20 -9.43 4.82 4.31
CA THR A 20 -9.29 5.44 5.63
C THR A 20 -8.58 4.47 6.56
N VAL A 21 -7.50 4.90 7.19
CA VAL A 21 -6.78 4.11 8.19
C VAL A 21 -7.67 3.95 9.42
N THR A 22 -7.84 2.71 9.87
CA THR A 22 -8.56 2.39 11.11
C THR A 22 -7.59 2.05 12.24
N GLU A 23 -6.47 1.42 11.93
CA GLU A 23 -5.40 1.11 12.89
C GLU A 23 -4.05 1.05 12.17
N ALA A 24 -2.97 1.39 12.89
CA ALA A 24 -1.61 1.37 12.38
C ALA A 24 -0.67 0.78 13.44
N ASP A 25 -0.13 -0.41 13.20
CA ASP A 25 0.85 -1.06 14.06
C ASP A 25 2.28 -0.84 13.52
N ALA A 26 2.94 0.18 14.06
CA ALA A 26 4.31 0.52 13.70
C ALA A 26 5.35 -0.55 14.08
N LYS A 27 5.01 -1.52 14.96
CA LYS A 27 5.94 -2.61 15.31
C LYS A 27 6.00 -3.67 14.22
N THR A 28 4.85 -4.00 13.65
CA THR A 28 4.71 -5.07 12.65
C THR A 28 4.66 -4.56 11.22
N GLY A 29 4.45 -3.27 11.00
CA GLY A 29 4.27 -2.70 9.65
C GLY A 29 2.85 -2.91 9.10
N ILE A 30 1.90 -3.34 9.94
CA ILE A 30 0.53 -3.64 9.54
C ILE A 30 -0.34 -2.39 9.66
N VAL A 31 -1.12 -2.12 8.63
CA VAL A 31 -2.13 -1.05 8.60
C VAL A 31 -3.48 -1.66 8.23
N ASP A 32 -4.46 -1.45 9.11
CA ASP A 32 -5.85 -1.75 8.84
C ASP A 32 -6.52 -0.53 8.22
N VAL A 33 -7.25 -0.75 7.12
CA VAL A 33 -7.94 0.31 6.40
C VAL A 33 -9.35 -0.10 5.99
N THR A 34 -10.21 0.89 5.81
CA THR A 34 -11.51 0.73 5.15
C THR A 34 -11.49 1.44 3.80
N SER A 35 -11.91 0.76 2.75
CA SER A 35 -12.14 1.34 1.42
C SER A 35 -13.43 0.80 0.81
N ASP A 36 -14.27 1.69 0.29
CA ASP A 36 -15.56 1.36 -0.33
C ASP A 36 -16.42 0.39 0.50
N GLY A 37 -16.39 0.53 1.83
CA GLY A 37 -17.14 -0.32 2.77
C GLY A 37 -16.50 -1.68 3.07
N MET A 38 -15.35 -2.00 2.48
CA MET A 38 -14.58 -3.21 2.73
C MET A 38 -13.40 -2.92 3.67
N THR A 39 -13.14 -3.84 4.59
CA THR A 39 -11.96 -3.79 5.46
C THR A 39 -10.80 -4.54 4.80
N SER A 40 -9.60 -3.97 4.85
CA SER A 40 -8.39 -4.58 4.29
C SER A 40 -7.21 -4.36 5.23
N LYS A 41 -6.36 -5.38 5.32
CA LYS A 41 -5.11 -5.33 6.06
C LYS A 41 -3.95 -5.33 5.07
N VAL A 42 -3.15 -4.28 5.12
CA VAL A 42 -2.00 -4.10 4.22
C VAL A 42 -0.72 -3.97 5.04
N HIS A 43 0.38 -4.43 4.48
CA HIS A 43 1.69 -4.38 5.11
C HIS A 43 2.60 -3.39 4.38
N PHE A 44 3.25 -2.53 5.14
CA PHE A 44 4.26 -1.60 4.67
C PHE A 44 5.51 -1.70 5.54
N PRO A 45 6.70 -1.36 5.00
CA PRO A 45 7.87 -1.15 5.84
C PRO A 45 7.55 -0.14 6.97
N PRO A 46 7.93 -0.41 8.23
CA PRO A 46 7.57 0.46 9.36
C PRO A 46 7.92 1.93 9.17
N SER A 47 9.05 2.24 8.52
CA SER A 47 9.47 3.62 8.22
C SER A 47 8.52 4.34 7.25
N ALA A 48 7.92 3.63 6.31
CA ALA A 48 7.00 4.20 5.33
C ALA A 48 5.63 4.53 5.92
N MET A 49 5.22 3.81 6.96
CA MET A 49 3.94 4.02 7.65
C MET A 49 4.07 4.76 8.99
N ALA A 50 5.26 5.25 9.34
CA ALA A 50 5.57 5.80 10.67
C ALA A 50 4.68 6.97 11.12
N HIS A 51 4.02 7.64 10.17
CA HIS A 51 3.15 8.79 10.42
C HIS A 51 1.66 8.50 10.22
N LEU A 52 1.29 7.27 9.86
CA LEU A 52 -0.10 6.87 9.71
C LEU A 52 -0.75 6.67 11.08
N LYS A 53 -1.98 7.18 11.22
CA LYS A 53 -2.83 6.99 12.40
C LYS A 53 -4.28 6.77 11.98
N ALA A 54 -5.09 6.26 12.91
CA ALA A 54 -6.53 6.12 12.70
C ALA A 54 -7.18 7.45 12.26
N GLY A 55 -8.05 7.38 11.27
CA GLY A 55 -8.73 8.52 10.65
C GLY A 55 -7.98 9.15 9.47
N ASP A 56 -6.71 8.82 9.24
CA ASP A 56 -5.98 9.32 8.07
C ASP A 56 -6.61 8.81 6.78
N LYS A 57 -6.75 9.71 5.80
CA LYS A 57 -7.17 9.36 4.44
C LYS A 57 -5.94 9.16 3.57
N ILE A 58 -5.84 8.00 2.96
CA ILE A 58 -4.73 7.62 2.09
C ILE A 58 -5.26 7.14 0.73
N THR A 59 -4.37 6.97 -0.23
CA THR A 59 -4.65 6.28 -1.48
C THR A 59 -3.75 5.07 -1.58
N LEU A 60 -4.33 3.88 -1.61
CA LEU A 60 -3.61 2.65 -1.90
C LEU A 60 -3.37 2.55 -3.41
N GLN A 61 -2.11 2.37 -3.80
CA GLN A 61 -1.72 2.09 -5.18
C GLN A 61 -1.29 0.62 -5.23
N MET A 62 -2.16 -0.25 -5.73
CA MET A 62 -1.93 -1.70 -5.71
C MET A 62 -1.93 -2.24 -7.12
N GLY A 63 -1.01 -3.15 -7.41
CA GLY A 63 -1.07 -4.03 -8.57
C GLY A 63 -0.18 -5.23 -8.37
N PHE A 64 -0.24 -6.17 -9.31
CA PHE A 64 0.50 -7.40 -9.22
C PHE A 64 1.26 -7.68 -10.51
N SER A 65 2.35 -8.41 -10.38
CA SER A 65 3.06 -9.02 -11.50
C SER A 65 3.16 -10.52 -11.25
N LYS A 66 3.26 -11.28 -12.33
CA LYS A 66 3.64 -12.69 -12.24
C LYS A 66 5.16 -12.78 -12.34
N PRO A 67 5.81 -13.70 -11.60
CA PRO A 67 7.22 -14.03 -11.79
C PRO A 67 7.54 -14.39 -13.25
#